data_AF-A0A0P9DA81-F1
#
_entry.id   AF-A0A0P9DA81-F1
#
_cell.length_a   1.000
_cell.length_b   1.000
_cell.length_c   1.000
_cell.angle_alpha   90.00
_cell.angle_beta   90.00
_cell.angle_gamma   90.00
#
_symmetry.space_group_name_H-M   'P 1'
#
loop_
_entity.id
_entity.type
_entity.pdbx_description
1 polymer ?
#
loop_
_entity_poly.entity_id
_entity_poly.type
_entity_poly.pdbx_seq_one_letter_code
_entity_poly.pdbx_strand_id
1 'polypeptide(L)'
;MRRLPLILLALVLLLAYAPITSAATIAPAQAAETVRAELVRAQLALASDPARAQRALDAAQSAYAGTLAGPFGSTLPAIDERARAGFAAAQSALETADAPAFAAARASTWAALLAGGYGMVEHALAANDAASAQSWLPLREFRHATRFSRPDSDATLAVAAAAAGTRPAAEALDAVRADLLDTYQARLTEAMHDLSTADAQGFATRRSEAAALADGYFAILAPAYA
;
A
#
# COMPACT_ATOMS: atom_id res chain seq x y z
N MET A 1 -19.25 43.97 -45.39
CA MET A 1 -18.21 42.93 -45.16
C MET A 1 -17.24 43.32 -44.03
N ARG A 2 -17.71 43.59 -42.80
CA ARG A 2 -16.88 44.09 -41.67
C ARG A 2 -17.35 43.55 -40.29
N ARG A 3 -17.61 42.24 -40.18
CA ARG A 3 -17.99 41.59 -38.90
C ARG A 3 -17.09 40.42 -38.48
N LEU A 4 -16.09 40.07 -39.31
CA LEU A 4 -15.17 38.97 -39.03
C LEU A 4 -14.19 39.19 -37.84
N PRO A 5 -13.70 40.40 -37.51
CA PRO A 5 -12.65 40.52 -36.49
C PRO A 5 -13.17 40.41 -35.04
N LEU A 6 -14.48 40.60 -34.81
CA LEU A 6 -15.10 40.51 -33.49
C LEU A 6 -15.35 39.05 -33.04
N ILE A 7 -15.56 38.13 -33.97
CA ILE A 7 -15.81 36.71 -33.67
C ILE A 7 -14.49 35.99 -33.31
N LEU A 8 -13.38 36.37 -33.96
CA LEU A 8 -12.05 35.83 -33.65
C LEU A 8 -11.53 36.27 -32.27
N LEU A 9 -11.85 37.50 -31.83
CA LEU A 9 -11.45 37.98 -30.50
C LEU A 9 -12.23 37.28 -29.37
N ALA A 10 -13.52 36.99 -29.59
CA ALA A 10 -14.35 36.26 -28.62
C ALA A 10 -13.93 34.79 -28.46
N LEU A 11 -13.41 34.15 -29.53
CA LEU A 11 -12.95 32.76 -29.48
C LEU A 11 -11.61 32.61 -28.73
N VAL A 12 -10.71 33.61 -28.83
CA VAL A 12 -9.44 33.61 -28.11
C VAL A 12 -9.63 33.87 -26.61
N LEU A 13 -10.62 34.70 -26.22
CA LEU A 13 -10.93 34.91 -24.80
C LEU A 13 -11.60 33.70 -24.13
N LEU A 14 -12.30 32.85 -24.87
CA LEU A 14 -12.95 31.64 -24.35
C LEU A 14 -11.98 30.46 -24.12
N LEU A 15 -10.82 30.43 -24.79
CA LEU A 15 -9.78 29.43 -24.53
C LEU A 15 -8.88 29.76 -23.32
N ALA A 16 -8.90 31.00 -22.82
CA ALA A 16 -8.07 31.41 -21.67
C ALA A 16 -8.68 31.05 -20.30
N TYR A 17 -9.88 30.49 -20.27
CA TYR A 17 -10.63 30.16 -19.05
C TYR A 17 -10.99 28.68 -18.91
N ALA A 18 -10.25 27.78 -19.58
CA ALA A 18 -10.29 26.38 -19.21
C ALA A 18 -9.70 26.25 -17.79
N PRO A 19 -10.49 25.87 -16.77
CA PRO A 19 -9.92 25.58 -15.46
C PRO A 19 -8.96 24.41 -15.64
N ILE A 20 -7.67 24.64 -15.37
CA ILE A 20 -6.70 23.56 -15.23
C ILE A 20 -7.14 22.78 -14.01
N THR A 21 -7.96 21.76 -14.23
CA THR A 21 -8.35 20.81 -13.21
C THR A 21 -7.12 19.95 -12.97
N SER A 22 -6.26 20.40 -12.04
CA SER A 22 -5.21 19.54 -11.53
C SER A 22 -5.91 18.38 -10.82
N ALA A 23 -5.94 17.22 -11.46
CA ALA A 23 -6.39 16.00 -10.80
C ALA A 23 -5.54 15.85 -9.54
N ALA A 24 -6.18 15.80 -8.38
CA ALA A 24 -5.47 15.56 -7.13
C ALA A 24 -4.75 14.22 -7.25
N THR A 25 -3.41 14.24 -7.17
CA THR A 25 -2.61 13.02 -7.18
C THR A 25 -3.04 12.16 -6.00
N ILE A 26 -3.50 10.93 -6.27
CA ILE A 26 -3.90 9.98 -5.23
C ILE A 26 -2.69 9.69 -4.34
N ALA A 27 -2.85 9.83 -3.02
CA ALA A 27 -1.78 9.54 -2.08
C ALA A 27 -1.46 8.02 -2.11
N PRO A 28 -0.19 7.61 -1.93
CA PRO A 28 0.19 6.20 -2.00
C PRO A 28 -0.64 5.28 -1.07
N ALA A 29 -0.87 5.71 0.17
CA ALA A 29 -1.70 4.97 1.11
C ALA A 29 -3.15 4.81 0.63
N GLN A 30 -3.73 5.84 0.00
CA GLN A 30 -5.08 5.76 -0.55
C GLN A 30 -5.18 4.77 -1.72
N ALA A 31 -4.16 4.74 -2.58
CA ALA A 31 -4.08 3.75 -3.66
C ALA A 31 -3.97 2.32 -3.10
N ALA A 32 -3.12 2.10 -2.10
CA ALA A 32 -2.96 0.80 -1.46
C ALA A 32 -4.24 0.34 -0.73
N GLU A 33 -4.94 1.25 -0.05
CA GLU A 33 -6.24 0.96 0.56
C GLU A 33 -7.30 0.61 -0.48
N THR A 34 -7.25 1.25 -1.65
CA THR A 34 -8.11 0.89 -2.79
C THR A 34 -7.81 -0.54 -3.25
N VAL A 35 -6.53 -0.90 -3.43
CA VAL A 35 -6.12 -2.28 -3.75
C VAL A 35 -6.68 -3.26 -2.72
N ARG A 36 -6.48 -2.99 -1.42
CA ARG A 36 -6.94 -3.85 -0.33
C ARG A 36 -8.45 -4.04 -0.35
N ALA A 37 -9.21 -2.95 -0.49
CA ALA A 37 -10.66 -2.97 -0.52
C ALA A 37 -11.21 -3.75 -1.73
N GLU A 38 -10.64 -3.55 -2.91
CA GLU A 38 -11.07 -4.25 -4.12
C GLU A 38 -10.74 -5.76 -4.07
N LEU A 39 -9.57 -6.14 -3.54
CA LEU A 39 -9.26 -7.56 -3.34
C LEU A 39 -10.21 -8.24 -2.33
N VAL A 40 -10.64 -7.53 -1.28
CA VAL A 40 -11.69 -8.05 -0.36
C VAL A 40 -13.02 -8.22 -1.10
N ARG A 41 -13.42 -7.25 -1.93
CA ARG A 41 -14.64 -7.36 -2.75
C ARG A 41 -14.58 -8.53 -3.72
N ALA A 42 -13.42 -8.76 -4.33
CA ALA A 42 -13.20 -9.91 -5.21
C ALA A 42 -13.39 -11.23 -4.45
N GLN A 43 -12.79 -11.36 -3.25
CA GLN A 43 -12.95 -12.56 -2.42
C GLN A 43 -14.40 -12.81 -2.01
N LEU A 44 -15.17 -11.77 -1.66
CA LEU A 44 -16.59 -11.89 -1.30
C LEU A 44 -17.47 -12.33 -2.48
N ALA A 45 -17.12 -11.92 -3.70
CA ALA A 45 -17.83 -12.29 -4.92
C ALA A 45 -17.37 -13.64 -5.50
N LEU A 46 -16.22 -14.17 -5.07
CA LEU A 46 -15.54 -15.33 -5.67
C LEU A 46 -16.47 -16.52 -5.93
N ALA A 47 -17.28 -16.89 -4.94
CA ALA A 47 -18.16 -18.06 -5.02
C ALA A 47 -19.53 -17.78 -5.68
N SER A 48 -19.95 -16.52 -5.76
CA SER A 48 -21.32 -16.15 -6.12
C SER A 48 -21.45 -15.39 -7.44
N ASP A 49 -20.44 -14.62 -7.83
CA ASP A 49 -20.42 -13.80 -9.04
C ASP A 49 -18.96 -13.65 -9.54
N PRO A 50 -18.45 -14.63 -10.32
CA PRO A 50 -17.08 -14.60 -10.84
C PRO A 50 -16.78 -13.38 -11.70
N ALA A 51 -17.77 -12.85 -12.41
CA ALA A 51 -17.61 -11.65 -13.23
C ALA A 51 -17.40 -10.40 -12.37
N ARG A 52 -18.12 -10.28 -11.25
CA ARG A 52 -17.88 -9.23 -10.25
C ARG A 52 -16.55 -9.41 -9.55
N ALA A 53 -16.16 -10.65 -9.23
CA ALA A 53 -14.86 -10.94 -8.65
C ALA A 53 -13.73 -10.47 -9.59
N GLN A 54 -13.83 -10.79 -10.88
CA GLN A 54 -12.84 -10.38 -11.88
C GLN A 54 -12.74 -8.86 -12.00
N ARG A 55 -13.88 -8.16 -12.12
CA ARG A 55 -13.88 -6.68 -12.19
C ARG A 55 -13.23 -6.03 -10.96
N ALA A 56 -13.43 -6.60 -9.77
CA ALA A 56 -12.79 -6.11 -8.56
C ALA A 56 -11.28 -6.38 -8.56
N LEU A 57 -10.84 -7.56 -9.03
CA LEU A 57 -9.41 -7.84 -9.22
C LEU A 57 -8.76 -6.88 -10.23
N ASP A 58 -9.41 -6.63 -11.37
CA ASP A 58 -8.94 -5.68 -12.39
C ASP A 58 -8.83 -4.25 -11.83
N ALA A 59 -9.80 -3.84 -11.00
CA ALA A 59 -9.79 -2.54 -10.32
C ALA A 59 -8.63 -2.44 -9.32
N ALA A 60 -8.34 -3.51 -8.57
CA ALA A 60 -7.19 -3.57 -7.68
C ALA A 60 -5.87 -3.43 -8.45
N GLN A 61 -5.71 -4.18 -9.55
CA GLN A 61 -4.53 -4.08 -10.41
C GLN A 61 -4.37 -2.69 -11.02
N SER A 62 -5.48 -2.06 -11.43
CA SER A 62 -5.48 -0.70 -11.99
C SER A 62 -5.06 0.35 -10.95
N ALA A 63 -5.55 0.24 -9.72
CA ALA A 63 -5.14 1.13 -8.62
C ALA A 63 -3.65 0.99 -8.30
N TYR A 64 -3.13 -0.24 -8.31
CA TYR A 64 -1.71 -0.50 -8.14
C TYR A 64 -0.88 0.10 -9.28
N ALA A 65 -1.25 -0.18 -10.54
CA ALA A 65 -0.54 0.28 -11.72
C ALA A 65 -0.52 1.82 -11.84
N GLY A 66 -1.59 2.49 -11.44
CA GLY A 66 -1.74 3.94 -11.58
C GLY A 66 -0.90 4.77 -10.61
N THR A 67 -0.54 4.25 -9.44
CA THR A 67 0.13 5.05 -8.39
C THR A 67 1.36 4.38 -7.79
N LEU A 68 1.37 3.06 -7.62
CA LEU A 68 2.38 2.36 -6.83
C LEU A 68 3.44 1.66 -7.69
N ALA A 69 3.03 1.08 -8.83
CA ALA A 69 3.90 0.29 -9.68
C ALA A 69 5.12 1.05 -10.21
N GLY A 70 4.95 2.33 -10.58
CA GLY A 70 6.05 3.15 -11.08
C GLY A 70 7.14 3.37 -10.02
N PRO A 71 6.80 4.00 -8.87
CA PRO A 71 7.75 4.19 -7.77
C PRO A 71 8.39 2.90 -7.27
N PHE A 72 7.62 1.82 -7.13
CA PHE A 72 8.15 0.52 -6.69
C PHE A 72 9.07 -0.09 -7.76
N GLY A 73 8.69 -0.08 -9.03
CA GLY A 73 9.50 -0.65 -10.10
C GLY A 73 10.86 0.04 -10.26
N SER A 74 10.94 1.36 -10.05
CA SER A 74 12.20 2.09 -10.18
C SER A 74 13.08 2.01 -8.93
N THR A 75 12.48 1.92 -7.74
CA THR A 75 13.21 2.07 -6.46
C THR A 75 13.37 0.75 -5.72
N LEU A 76 12.35 -0.10 -5.78
CA LEU A 76 12.19 -1.34 -5.02
C LEU A 76 11.71 -2.48 -5.94
N PRO A 77 12.47 -2.86 -6.99
CA PRO A 77 11.99 -3.77 -8.03
C PRO A 77 11.53 -5.14 -7.50
N ALA A 78 12.20 -5.66 -6.47
CA ALA A 78 11.78 -6.91 -5.82
C ALA A 78 10.40 -6.81 -5.14
N ILE A 79 10.02 -5.63 -4.65
CA ILE A 79 8.70 -5.40 -4.06
C ILE A 79 7.64 -5.30 -5.16
N ASP A 80 7.93 -4.61 -6.27
CA ASP A 80 7.02 -4.57 -7.43
C ASP A 80 6.74 -5.99 -7.96
N GLU A 81 7.79 -6.81 -8.10
CA GLU A 81 7.66 -8.21 -8.51
C GLU A 81 6.79 -9.01 -7.55
N ARG A 82 7.00 -8.90 -6.23
CA ARG A 82 6.17 -9.59 -5.23
C ARG A 82 4.69 -9.17 -5.29
N ALA A 83 4.42 -7.87 -5.44
CA ALA A 83 3.04 -7.38 -5.56
C ALA A 83 2.35 -7.96 -6.82
N ARG A 84 3.05 -7.96 -7.97
CA ARG A 84 2.56 -8.55 -9.22
C ARG A 84 2.36 -10.06 -9.11
N ALA A 85 3.27 -10.78 -8.46
CA ALA A 85 3.12 -12.20 -8.20
C ALA A 85 1.87 -12.50 -7.35
N GLY A 86 1.58 -11.67 -6.34
CA GLY A 86 0.35 -11.76 -5.57
C GLY A 86 -0.92 -11.56 -6.41
N PHE A 87 -0.93 -10.58 -7.33
CA PHE A 87 -2.04 -10.41 -8.27
C PHE A 87 -2.19 -11.60 -9.24
N ALA A 88 -1.09 -12.16 -9.74
CA ALA A 88 -1.13 -13.34 -10.59
C ALA A 88 -1.67 -14.57 -9.85
N ALA A 89 -1.27 -14.76 -8.59
CA ALA A 89 -1.82 -15.81 -7.73
C ALA A 89 -3.32 -15.62 -7.45
N ALA A 90 -3.75 -14.38 -7.22
CA ALA A 90 -5.17 -14.06 -7.04
C ALA A 90 -6.00 -14.36 -8.30
N GLN A 91 -5.46 -14.06 -9.49
CA GLN A 91 -6.08 -14.40 -10.77
C GLN A 91 -6.25 -15.92 -10.93
N SER A 92 -5.19 -16.70 -10.68
CA SER A 92 -5.24 -18.16 -10.77
C SER A 92 -6.24 -18.78 -9.76
N ALA A 93 -6.28 -18.25 -8.54
CA ALA A 93 -7.25 -18.67 -7.52
C ALA A 93 -8.69 -18.30 -7.91
N LEU A 94 -8.88 -17.19 -8.62
CA LEU A 94 -10.19 -16.77 -9.14
C LEU A 94 -10.70 -17.75 -10.20
N GLU A 95 -9.85 -18.13 -11.15
CA GLU A 95 -10.19 -19.07 -12.23
C GLU A 95 -10.59 -20.45 -11.72
N THR A 96 -10.04 -20.85 -10.58
CA THR A 96 -10.30 -22.15 -9.94
C THR A 96 -11.32 -22.08 -8.79
N ALA A 97 -11.86 -20.89 -8.50
CA ALA A 97 -12.71 -20.61 -7.35
C ALA A 97 -12.11 -21.08 -6.00
N ASP A 98 -10.78 -21.06 -5.88
CA ASP A 98 -10.04 -21.49 -4.70
C ASP A 98 -9.99 -20.36 -3.65
N ALA A 99 -10.97 -20.37 -2.74
CA ALA A 99 -11.08 -19.34 -1.70
C ALA A 99 -9.85 -19.28 -0.77
N PRO A 100 -9.31 -20.39 -0.25
CA PRO A 100 -8.05 -20.37 0.49
C PRO A 100 -6.85 -19.78 -0.28
N ALA A 101 -6.65 -20.16 -1.54
CA ALA A 101 -5.55 -19.62 -2.35
C ALA A 101 -5.74 -18.12 -2.63
N PHE A 102 -6.98 -17.69 -2.90
CA PHE A 102 -7.29 -16.26 -3.12
C PHE A 102 -7.00 -15.43 -1.86
N ALA A 103 -7.36 -15.95 -0.68
CA ALA A 103 -7.10 -15.28 0.60
C ALA A 103 -5.59 -15.14 0.88
N ALA A 104 -4.79 -16.18 0.58
CA ALA A 104 -3.32 -16.10 0.67
C ALA A 104 -2.74 -15.07 -0.30
N ALA A 105 -3.22 -15.05 -1.56
CA ALA A 105 -2.76 -14.11 -2.57
C ALA A 105 -3.04 -12.66 -2.17
N ARG A 106 -4.26 -12.38 -1.67
CA ARG A 106 -4.63 -11.05 -1.16
C ARG A 106 -3.73 -10.61 0.00
N ALA A 107 -3.51 -11.48 0.98
CA ALA A 107 -2.63 -11.20 2.12
C ALA A 107 -1.19 -10.93 1.68
N SER A 108 -0.67 -11.73 0.75
CA SER A 108 0.68 -11.56 0.20
C SER A 108 0.82 -10.24 -0.54
N THR A 109 -0.17 -9.86 -1.36
CA THR A 109 -0.19 -8.56 -2.03
C THR A 109 -0.19 -7.43 -1.00
N TRP A 110 -1.03 -7.49 0.03
CA TRP A 110 -1.06 -6.46 1.08
C TRP A 110 0.29 -6.31 1.79
N ALA A 111 0.91 -7.42 2.20
CA ALA A 111 2.22 -7.39 2.81
C ALA A 111 3.31 -6.82 1.89
N ALA A 112 3.25 -7.11 0.58
CA ALA A 112 4.16 -6.49 -0.38
C ALA A 112 3.96 -4.96 -0.48
N LEU A 113 2.72 -4.46 -0.44
CA LEU A 113 2.46 -3.02 -0.43
C LEU A 113 3.01 -2.34 0.82
N LEU A 114 2.85 -2.97 1.99
CA LEU A 114 3.41 -2.48 3.25
C LEU A 114 4.93 -2.45 3.25
N ALA A 115 5.56 -3.51 2.73
CA ALA A 115 7.01 -3.56 2.53
C ALA A 115 7.47 -2.42 1.60
N GLY A 116 6.71 -2.14 0.53
CA GLY A 116 6.96 -1.03 -0.38
C GLY A 116 6.82 0.33 0.29
N GLY A 117 5.76 0.55 1.07
CA GLY A 117 5.59 1.78 1.85
C GLY A 117 6.77 2.04 2.79
N TYR A 118 7.18 1.03 3.56
CA TYR A 118 8.35 1.09 4.43
C TYR A 118 9.64 1.39 3.65
N GLY A 119 9.93 0.63 2.59
CA GLY A 119 11.13 0.83 1.78
C GLY A 119 11.19 2.20 1.11
N MET A 120 10.05 2.77 0.70
CA MET A 120 10.00 4.11 0.12
C MET A 120 10.30 5.20 1.16
N VAL A 121 9.85 5.04 2.41
CA VAL A 121 10.21 5.94 3.51
C VAL A 121 11.71 5.87 3.79
N GLU A 122 12.28 4.67 3.86
CA GLU A 122 13.73 4.49 4.07
C GLU A 122 14.54 5.14 2.96
N HIS A 123 14.17 4.88 1.70
CA HIS A 123 14.84 5.47 0.53
C HIS A 123 14.77 7.00 0.55
N ALA A 124 13.59 7.56 0.82
CA ALA A 124 13.36 9.00 0.85
C ALA A 124 14.17 9.69 1.96
N LEU A 125 14.20 9.15 3.18
CA LEU A 125 14.99 9.71 4.27
C LEU A 125 16.50 9.57 4.02
N ALA A 126 16.95 8.45 3.45
CA ALA A 126 18.35 8.29 3.04
C ALA A 126 18.77 9.31 1.97
N ALA A 127 17.83 9.71 1.10
CA ALA A 127 18.02 10.76 0.10
C ALA A 127 17.80 12.19 0.65
N ASN A 128 17.58 12.35 1.96
CA ASN A 128 17.24 13.62 2.62
C ASN A 128 15.97 14.29 2.02
N ASP A 129 15.03 13.49 1.52
CA ASP A 129 13.73 13.89 1.00
C ASP A 129 12.61 13.54 2.00
N ALA A 130 12.53 14.34 3.06
CA ALA A 130 11.52 14.13 4.10
C ALA A 130 10.08 14.37 3.62
N ALA A 131 9.88 15.15 2.54
CA ALA A 131 8.55 15.37 1.96
C ALA A 131 8.01 14.10 1.30
N SER A 132 8.84 13.40 0.52
CA SER A 132 8.49 12.09 -0.01
C SER A 132 8.25 11.08 1.12
N ALA A 133 9.12 11.04 2.12
CA ALA A 133 8.94 10.17 3.29
C ALA A 133 7.57 10.41 3.97
N GLN A 134 7.15 11.67 4.12
CA GLN A 134 5.86 12.02 4.70
C GLN A 134 4.68 11.52 3.87
N SER A 135 4.80 11.51 2.54
CA SER A 135 3.75 11.02 1.65
C SER A 135 3.58 9.49 1.67
N TRP A 136 4.68 8.76 1.93
CA TRP A 136 4.70 7.29 1.95
C TRP A 136 4.42 6.70 3.33
N LEU A 137 4.79 7.39 4.42
CA LEU A 137 4.64 6.90 5.79
C LEU A 137 3.22 6.41 6.14
N PRO A 138 2.11 7.01 5.65
CA PRO A 138 0.78 6.49 5.94
C PRO A 138 0.50 5.09 5.38
N LEU A 139 1.28 4.61 4.39
CA LEU A 139 1.23 3.23 3.92
C LEU A 139 2.01 2.31 4.87
N ARG A 140 1.39 2.03 6.01
CA ARG A 140 1.94 1.16 7.06
C ARG A 140 0.84 0.50 7.87
N GLU A 141 1.20 -0.54 8.62
CA GLU A 141 0.35 -1.04 9.69
C GLU A 141 0.41 -0.11 10.89
N PHE A 142 -0.68 -0.07 11.65
CA PHE A 142 -0.75 0.65 12.91
C PHE A 142 -0.95 -0.34 14.04
N ARG A 143 -0.29 -0.07 15.16
CA ARG A 143 -0.48 -0.84 16.39
C ARG A 143 -1.90 -0.61 16.91
N HIS A 144 -2.48 -1.64 17.51
CA HIS A 144 -3.68 -1.43 18.31
C HIS A 144 -3.33 -0.52 19.49
N ALA A 145 -4.12 0.54 19.68
CA ALA A 145 -3.95 1.45 20.79
C ALA A 145 -4.22 0.69 22.10
N THR A 146 -3.20 0.58 22.95
CA THR A 146 -3.33 0.07 24.32
C THR A 146 -2.96 1.18 25.29
N ARG A 147 -3.36 1.05 26.55
CA ARG A 147 -2.95 1.98 27.63
C ARG A 147 -1.43 2.06 27.86
N PHE A 148 -0.66 1.17 27.23
CA PHE A 148 0.80 1.09 27.30
C PHE A 148 1.49 1.43 25.98
N SER A 149 0.72 1.76 24.93
CA SER A 149 1.29 2.24 23.67
C SER A 149 2.04 3.53 23.97
N ARG A 150 3.37 3.49 23.84
CA ARG A 150 4.22 4.66 24.08
C ARG A 150 3.86 5.74 23.04
N PRO A 151 3.45 6.94 23.47
CA PRO A 151 3.12 8.02 22.54
C PRO A 151 4.31 8.52 21.68
N ASP A 152 5.55 8.18 22.07
CA ASP A 152 6.73 8.96 21.69
C ASP A 152 7.74 8.25 20.76
N SER A 153 7.43 7.08 20.19
CA SER A 153 8.20 6.55 19.05
C SER A 153 7.49 6.88 17.73
N ASP A 154 7.00 8.10 17.56
CA ASP A 154 6.14 8.43 16.45
C ASP A 154 6.99 8.72 15.20
N ALA A 155 7.10 7.74 14.31
CA ALA A 155 7.69 7.94 12.98
C ALA A 155 7.08 9.17 12.28
N THR A 156 5.81 9.50 12.58
CA THR A 156 5.14 10.69 12.06
C THR A 156 5.83 11.96 12.53
N LEU A 157 6.11 12.09 13.83
CA LEU A 157 6.81 13.25 14.39
C LEU A 157 8.26 13.32 13.90
N ALA A 158 8.92 12.17 13.76
CA ALA A 158 10.28 12.11 13.28
C ALA A 158 10.41 12.60 11.82
N VAL A 159 9.53 12.12 10.94
CA VAL A 159 9.48 12.55 9.54
C VAL A 159 9.05 14.02 9.44
N ALA A 160 8.09 14.47 10.24
CA ALA A 160 7.66 15.86 10.27
C ALA A 160 8.80 16.80 10.74
N ALA A 161 9.56 16.41 11.76
CA ALA A 161 10.72 17.17 12.23
C ALA A 161 11.84 17.22 11.18
N ALA A 162 12.07 16.13 10.44
CA ALA A 162 12.99 16.12 9.31
C ALA A 162 12.53 17.04 8.18
N ALA A 163 11.24 17.03 7.85
CA ALA A 163 10.66 17.94 6.85
C ALA A 163 10.75 19.41 7.26
N ALA A 164 10.66 19.70 8.56
CA ALA A 164 10.86 21.03 9.12
C ALA A 164 12.35 21.43 9.27
N GLY A 165 13.29 20.51 9.01
CA GLY A 165 14.73 20.73 9.20
C GLY A 165 15.16 20.82 10.67
N THR A 166 14.31 20.42 11.62
CA THR A 166 14.58 20.45 13.06
C THR A 166 15.15 19.13 13.59
N ARG A 167 15.20 18.10 12.75
CA ARG A 167 15.86 16.81 13.01
C ARG A 167 16.61 16.36 11.75
N PRO A 168 17.85 15.84 11.85
CA PRO A 168 18.54 15.23 10.71
C PRO A 168 17.76 14.04 10.13
N ALA A 169 17.77 13.87 8.79
CA ALA A 169 17.05 12.77 8.14
C ALA A 169 17.51 11.38 8.60
N ALA A 170 18.80 11.22 8.93
CA ALA A 170 19.35 9.98 9.49
C ALA A 170 18.73 9.64 10.87
N GLU A 171 18.59 10.62 11.76
CA GLU A 171 17.93 10.39 13.06
C GLU A 171 16.43 10.12 12.89
N ALA A 172 15.80 10.74 11.90
CA ALA A 172 14.41 10.42 11.57
C ALA A 172 14.26 9.00 11.04
N LEU A 173 15.21 8.52 10.24
CA LEU A 173 15.24 7.15 9.74
C LEU A 173 15.35 6.13 10.88
N ASP A 174 16.22 6.38 11.86
CA ASP A 174 16.34 5.49 13.03
C ASP A 174 15.03 5.41 13.83
N ALA A 175 14.34 6.55 14.00
CA ALA A 175 13.04 6.58 14.66
C ALA A 175 11.95 5.84 13.85
N VAL A 176 11.93 5.99 12.53
CA VAL A 176 11.03 5.25 11.64
C VAL A 176 11.27 3.74 11.76
N ARG A 177 12.53 3.29 11.71
CA ARG A 177 12.89 1.89 11.86
C ARG A 177 12.42 1.32 13.19
N ALA A 178 12.70 2.03 14.28
CA ALA A 178 12.27 1.61 15.61
C ALA A 178 10.74 1.47 15.73
N ASP A 179 9.97 2.43 15.19
CA ASP A 179 8.50 2.41 15.24
C ASP A 179 7.90 1.31 14.36
N LEU A 180 8.29 1.26 13.09
CA LEU A 180 7.67 0.39 12.10
C LEU A 180 8.09 -1.07 12.29
N LEU A 181 9.36 -1.36 12.63
CA LEU A 181 9.78 -2.74 12.86
C LEU A 181 9.16 -3.32 14.14
N ASP A 182 9.04 -2.53 15.21
CA ASP A 182 8.31 -2.96 16.41
C ASP A 182 6.82 -3.22 16.10
N THR A 183 6.22 -2.37 15.26
CA THR A 183 4.85 -2.58 14.75
C THR A 183 4.73 -3.89 13.98
N TYR A 184 5.62 -4.15 13.00
CA TYR A 184 5.56 -5.38 12.21
C TYR A 184 5.88 -6.63 13.03
N GLN A 185 6.70 -6.54 14.07
CA GLN A 185 6.94 -7.64 15.01
C GLN A 185 5.67 -8.00 15.80
N ALA A 186 4.92 -6.99 16.26
CA ALA A 186 3.62 -7.22 16.89
C ALA A 186 2.63 -7.88 15.90
N ARG A 187 2.56 -7.37 14.67
CA ARG A 187 1.67 -7.91 13.62
C ARG A 187 2.04 -9.34 13.20
N LEU A 188 3.32 -9.68 13.14
CA LEU A 188 3.79 -11.05 12.93
C LEU A 188 3.31 -11.98 14.06
N THR A 189 3.45 -11.54 15.31
CA THR A 189 3.01 -12.32 16.47
C THR A 189 1.50 -12.59 16.44
N GLU A 190 0.71 -11.57 16.10
CA GLU A 190 -0.73 -11.69 15.89
C GLU A 190 -1.07 -12.67 14.76
N ALA A 191 -0.43 -12.53 13.59
CA ALA A 191 -0.66 -13.41 12.44
C ALA A 191 -0.31 -14.87 12.75
N MET A 192 0.76 -15.13 13.51
CA MET A 192 1.11 -16.49 13.96
C MET A 192 0.09 -17.07 14.94
N HIS A 193 -0.45 -16.25 15.84
CA HIS A 193 -1.52 -16.66 16.75
C HIS A 193 -2.81 -17.01 16.00
N ASP A 194 -3.21 -16.16 15.04
CA ASP A 194 -4.37 -16.38 14.17
C ASP A 194 -4.18 -17.64 13.30
N LEU A 195 -2.98 -17.87 12.78
CA LEU A 195 -2.63 -19.07 12.03
C LEU A 195 -2.83 -20.33 12.88
N SER A 196 -2.26 -20.37 14.09
CA SER A 196 -2.42 -21.51 15.00
C SER A 196 -3.88 -21.75 15.36
N THR A 197 -4.65 -20.69 15.57
CA THR A 197 -6.08 -20.79 15.91
C THR A 197 -6.90 -21.31 14.73
N ALA A 198 -6.67 -20.78 13.53
CA ALA A 198 -7.36 -21.20 12.31
C ALA A 198 -7.04 -22.65 11.93
N ASP A 199 -5.80 -23.09 12.12
CA ASP A 199 -5.39 -24.48 11.88
C ASP A 199 -6.09 -25.44 12.86
N ALA A 200 -6.10 -25.12 14.16
CA ALA A 200 -6.80 -25.91 15.18
C ALA A 200 -8.31 -26.02 14.95
N GLN A 201 -8.91 -25.01 14.31
CA GLN A 201 -10.35 -24.97 14.01
C GLN A 201 -10.70 -25.53 12.61
N GLY A 202 -9.70 -25.91 11.80
CA GLY A 202 -9.92 -26.40 10.44
C GLY A 202 -10.39 -25.33 9.45
N PHE A 203 -10.16 -24.04 9.74
CA PHE A 203 -10.59 -22.93 8.89
C PHE A 203 -9.56 -22.63 7.78
N ALA A 204 -9.61 -23.42 6.71
CA ALA A 204 -8.63 -23.37 5.62
C ALA A 204 -8.38 -21.96 5.05
N THR A 205 -9.43 -21.18 4.78
CA THR A 205 -9.28 -19.82 4.24
C THR A 205 -8.56 -18.88 5.21
N ARG A 206 -8.94 -18.88 6.48
CA ARG A 206 -8.30 -18.05 7.51
C ARG A 206 -6.86 -18.48 7.76
N ARG A 207 -6.61 -19.78 7.73
CA ARG A 207 -5.26 -20.34 7.86
C ARG A 207 -4.34 -19.84 6.75
N SER A 208 -4.80 -19.92 5.50
CA SER A 208 -4.03 -19.46 4.33
C SER A 208 -3.76 -17.96 4.36
N GLU A 209 -4.75 -17.14 4.77
CA GLU A 209 -4.57 -15.71 4.96
C GLU A 209 -3.53 -15.38 6.05
N ALA A 210 -3.67 -15.98 7.23
CA ALA A 210 -2.79 -15.73 8.36
C ALA A 210 -1.35 -16.19 8.09
N ALA A 211 -1.17 -17.33 7.39
CA ALA A 211 0.15 -17.79 6.96
C ALA A 211 0.83 -16.81 6.01
N ALA A 212 0.10 -16.30 5.00
CA ALA A 212 0.62 -15.33 4.05
C ALA A 212 0.95 -13.97 4.70
N LEU A 213 0.15 -13.53 5.67
CA LEU A 213 0.47 -12.34 6.47
C LEU A 213 1.73 -12.54 7.32
N ALA A 214 1.86 -13.69 7.99
CA ALA A 214 3.05 -14.01 8.78
C ALA A 214 4.33 -14.03 7.92
N ASP A 215 4.30 -14.70 6.77
CA ASP A 215 5.41 -14.70 5.81
C ASP A 215 5.74 -13.27 5.33
N GLY A 216 4.71 -12.50 4.99
CA GLY A 216 4.83 -11.12 4.57
C GLY A 216 5.49 -10.21 5.61
N TYR A 217 5.01 -10.23 6.86
CA TYR A 217 5.60 -9.45 7.95
C TYR A 217 7.01 -9.91 8.30
N PHE A 218 7.27 -11.22 8.28
CA PHE A 218 8.62 -11.74 8.47
C PHE A 218 9.57 -11.22 7.39
N ALA A 219 9.14 -11.18 6.13
CA ALA A 219 9.97 -10.65 5.04
C ALA A 219 10.30 -9.15 5.18
N ILE A 220 9.47 -8.37 5.87
CA ILE A 220 9.77 -6.97 6.22
C ILE A 220 10.83 -6.90 7.33
N LEU A 221 10.73 -7.78 8.32
CA LEU A 221 11.59 -7.80 9.50
C LEU A 221 12.96 -8.42 9.24
N ALA A 222 13.04 -9.45 8.40
CA ALA A 222 14.22 -10.28 8.21
C ALA A 222 15.51 -9.49 7.90
N PRO A 223 15.50 -8.44 7.06
CA PRO A 223 16.71 -7.65 6.80
C PRO A 223 17.32 -6.98 8.03
N ALA A 224 16.53 -6.69 9.08
CA ALA A 224 17.04 -6.09 10.31
C ALA A 224 17.84 -7.05 11.19
N TYR A 225 17.82 -8.35 10.87
CA TYR A 225 18.52 -9.42 11.59
C TYR A 225 19.67 -10.05 10.79
N ALA A 226 19.97 -9.54 9.60
CA ALA A 226 20.97 -10.08 8.67
C ALA A 226 22.38 -9.51 8.89
#